data_AF-A0A950IGX1-F1
#
_entry.id   AF-A0A950IGX1-F1
#
_cell.length_a   1.000
_cell.length_b   1.000
_cell.length_c   1.000
_cell.angle_alpha   90.00
_cell.angle_beta   90.00
_cell.angle_gamma   90.00
#
_symmetry.space_group_name_H-M   'P 1'
#
loop_
_entity.id
_entity.type
_entity.pdbx_description
1 polymer ?
#
loop_
_entity_poly.entity_id
_entity_poly.type
_entity_poly.pdbx_seq_one_letter_code
_entity_poly.pdbx_strand_id
1 'polypeptide(L)'
;RLARTILESAGRGVMSRVLAALLEERFVADRRAERGAPFLPPHVIAACVAEAQLGLIDAWFAGRTDASSQALANALRASARAIAAALFRDQAVG
;
A
#
# COMPACT_ATOMS: atom_id res chain seq x y z
N ARG A 1 21.42 5.14 3.07
CA ARG A 1 21.57 5.34 4.53
C ARG A 1 20.43 6.19 5.11
N LEU A 2 20.22 7.44 4.65
CA LEU A 2 19.13 8.31 5.13
C LEU A 2 17.73 7.67 5.03
N ALA A 3 17.37 7.10 3.87
CA ALA A 3 16.07 6.45 3.68
C ALA A 3 15.79 5.34 4.71
N ARG A 4 16.80 4.52 5.01
CA ARG A 4 16.72 3.47 6.03
C ARG A 4 16.53 4.07 7.43
N THR A 5 17.28 5.11 7.79
CA THR A 5 17.12 5.80 9.08
C THR A 5 15.72 6.42 9.27
N ILE A 6 15.12 6.92 8.19
CA ILE A 6 13.75 7.43 8.22
C ILE A 6 12.73 6.29 8.45
N LEU A 7 12.96 5.12 7.85
CA LEU A 7 12.10 3.94 7.96
C LEU A 7 12.27 3.17 9.29
N GLU A 8 13.42 3.27 9.94
CA GLU A 8 13.71 2.59 11.22
C GLU A 8 13.33 3.44 12.45
N SER A 9 12.91 4.69 12.27
CA SER A 9 12.62 5.63 13.36
C SER A 9 11.13 6.02 13.43
N ALA A 10 10.79 6.99 14.30
CA ALA A 10 9.47 7.61 14.38
C ALA A 10 8.95 8.14 13.01
N GLY A 11 9.85 8.36 12.04
CA GLY A 11 9.51 8.74 10.67
C GLY A 11 8.62 7.72 9.94
N ARG A 12 8.71 6.43 10.28
CA ARG A 12 7.88 5.38 9.66
C ARG A 12 6.39 5.59 9.88
N GLY A 13 5.98 5.92 11.10
CA GLY A 13 4.57 6.17 11.42
C GLY A 13 4.02 7.41 10.72
N VAL A 14 4.85 8.43 10.49
CA VAL A 14 4.48 9.59 9.67
C VAL A 14 4.35 9.20 8.22
N MET A 15 5.33 8.45 7.68
CA MET A 15 5.33 8.02 6.29
C MET A 15 4.15 7.11 5.96
N SER A 16 3.82 6.20 6.87
CA SER A 16 2.65 5.33 6.75
C SER A 16 1.36 6.13 6.63
N ARG A 17 1.14 7.09 7.54
CA ARG A 17 -0.06 7.95 7.51
C ARG A 17 -0.14 8.81 6.26
N VAL A 18 0.96 9.41 5.83
CA VAL A 18 1.01 10.23 4.61
C VAL A 18 0.73 9.38 3.37
N LEU A 19 1.36 8.21 3.28
CA LEU A 19 1.16 7.29 2.16
C LEU A 19 -0.26 6.74 2.13
N ALA A 20 -0.83 6.41 3.29
CA ALA A 20 -2.21 5.99 3.42
C ALA A 20 -3.18 7.09 2.97
N ALA A 21 -2.96 8.35 3.35
CA ALA A 21 -3.81 9.46 2.91
C ALA A 21 -3.79 9.63 1.38
N LEU A 22 -2.60 9.60 0.76
CA LEU A 22 -2.47 9.70 -0.71
C LEU A 22 -3.14 8.52 -1.44
N LEU A 23 -3.03 7.32 -0.89
CA LEU A 23 -3.68 6.12 -1.43
C LEU A 23 -5.20 6.18 -1.27
N GLU A 24 -5.69 6.68 -0.13
CA GLU A 24 -7.11 6.87 0.12
C GLU A 24 -7.74 7.85 -0.87
N GLU A 25 -7.12 9.02 -1.07
CA GLU A 25 -7.58 10.01 -2.06
C GLU A 25 -7.72 9.40 -3.45
N ARG A 26 -6.73 8.60 -3.84
CA ARG A 26 -6.73 7.91 -5.12
C ARG A 26 -7.83 6.83 -5.20
N PHE A 27 -8.01 6.02 -4.15
CA PHE A 27 -9.08 5.02 -4.13
C PHE A 27 -10.46 5.67 -4.15
N VAL A 28 -10.67 6.78 -3.45
CA VAL A 28 -11.93 7.53 -3.49
C VAL A 28 -12.19 8.08 -4.89
N ALA A 29 -11.16 8.60 -5.58
CA ALA A 29 -11.27 9.08 -6.95
C ALA A 29 -11.63 7.94 -7.94
N ASP A 30 -10.92 6.82 -7.86
CA ASP A 30 -11.13 5.65 -8.72
C ASP A 30 -12.53 5.03 -8.48
N ARG A 31 -13.01 5.00 -7.23
CA ARG A 31 -14.32 4.43 -6.89
C ARG A 31 -15.52 5.27 -7.29
N ARG A 32 -15.37 6.58 -7.56
CA ARG A 32 -16.47 7.35 -8.16
C ARG A 32 -16.93 6.74 -9.50
N ALA A 33 -16.07 5.94 -10.15
CA ALA A 33 -16.39 5.23 -11.39
C ALA A 33 -16.96 3.82 -11.19
N GLU A 34 -16.82 3.20 -10.01
CA GLU A 34 -17.18 1.79 -9.77
C GLU A 34 -18.44 1.66 -8.88
N ARG A 35 -19.37 0.80 -9.28
CA ARG A 35 -20.58 0.49 -8.48
C ARG A 35 -20.29 -0.67 -7.53
N GLY A 36 -20.12 -0.39 -6.24
CA GLY A 36 -20.04 -1.41 -5.19
C GLY A 36 -19.53 -0.84 -3.86
N ALA A 37 -20.04 -1.30 -2.72
CA ALA A 37 -19.48 -0.95 -1.41
C ALA A 37 -18.19 -1.77 -1.16
N PRO A 38 -17.17 -1.21 -0.52
CA PRO A 38 -15.94 -1.94 -0.24
C PRO A 38 -16.16 -2.87 0.97
N PHE A 39 -15.43 -3.98 1.08
CA PHE A 39 -15.52 -4.84 2.27
C PHE A 39 -15.03 -4.10 3.53
N LEU A 40 -14.03 -3.24 3.37
CA LEU A 40 -13.49 -2.38 4.43
C LEU A 40 -13.55 -0.90 4.04
N PRO A 41 -13.60 0.03 5.01
CA PRO A 41 -13.50 1.45 4.72
C PRO A 41 -12.22 1.78 3.90
N PRO A 42 -12.29 2.73 2.94
CA PRO A 42 -11.15 3.07 2.09
C PRO A 42 -9.86 3.42 2.84
N HIS A 43 -9.96 4.16 3.95
CA HIS A 43 -8.80 4.48 4.80
C HIS A 43 -8.09 3.25 5.37
N VAL A 44 -8.83 2.18 5.71
CA VAL A 44 -8.26 0.92 6.23
C VAL A 44 -7.49 0.21 5.12
N ILE A 45 -8.09 0.12 3.92
CA ILE A 45 -7.46 -0.49 2.75
C ILE A 45 -6.18 0.28 2.38
N ALA A 46 -6.24 1.61 2.40
CA ALA A 46 -5.11 2.48 2.13
C ALA A 46 -3.98 2.30 3.15
N ALA A 47 -4.30 2.18 4.44
CA ALA A 47 -3.31 1.87 5.48
C ALA A 47 -2.65 0.51 5.28
N CYS A 48 -3.43 -0.53 4.92
CA CYS A 48 -2.88 -1.85 4.61
C CYS A 48 -1.90 -1.82 3.42
N VAL A 49 -2.26 -1.11 2.35
CA VAL A 49 -1.38 -0.96 1.18
C VAL A 49 -0.13 -0.17 1.54
N ALA A 50 -0.26 0.93 2.30
CA ALA A 50 0.87 1.74 2.73
C ALA A 50 1.89 0.92 3.55
N GLU A 51 1.43 0.17 4.55
CA GLU A 51 2.32 -0.66 5.37
C GLU A 51 2.97 -1.79 4.57
N ALA A 52 2.24 -2.43 3.66
CA ALA A 52 2.81 -3.44 2.79
C ALA A 52 3.93 -2.87 1.89
N GLN A 53 3.71 -1.68 1.33
CA GLN A 53 4.70 -1.00 0.50
C GLN A 53 5.95 -0.59 1.29
N LEU A 54 5.76 -0.03 2.49
CA LEU A 54 6.87 0.32 3.37
C LEU A 54 7.65 -0.91 3.82
N GLY A 55 6.98 -2.03 4.10
CA GLY A 55 7.62 -3.30 4.43
C GLY A 55 8.48 -3.86 3.29
N LEU A 56 8.00 -3.78 2.05
CA LEU A 56 8.76 -4.19 0.87
C LEU A 56 10.01 -3.31 0.65
N ILE A 57 9.86 -1.99 0.81
CA ILE A 57 10.97 -1.04 0.68
C ILE A 57 12.01 -1.26 1.79
N ASP A 58 11.56 -1.48 3.02
CA ASP A 58 12.44 -1.78 4.16
C ASP A 58 13.22 -3.08 3.93
N ALA A 59 12.56 -4.16 3.49
CA ALA A 59 13.21 -5.42 3.17
C ALA A 59 14.24 -5.28 2.05
N TRP A 60 13.95 -4.48 1.03
CA TRP A 60 14.88 -4.18 -0.04
C TRP A 60 16.11 -3.40 0.45
N PHE A 61 15.90 -2.34 1.26
CA PHE A 61 17.02 -1.58 1.83
C PHE A 61 17.86 -2.36 2.83
N ALA A 62 17.27 -3.34 3.51
CA ALA A 62 17.98 -4.26 4.40
C ALA A 62 18.84 -5.28 3.64
N GLY A 63 18.78 -5.31 2.30
CA GLY A 63 19.52 -6.28 1.49
C GLY A 63 18.99 -7.71 1.64
N ARG A 64 17.72 -7.88 2.04
CA ARG A 64 17.09 -9.21 2.20
C ARG A 64 16.74 -9.86 0.85
N THR A 65 16.98 -9.18 -0.27
CA THR A 65 16.72 -9.65 -1.63
C THR A 65 17.64 -8.94 -2.63
N ASP A 66 18.05 -9.65 -3.68
CA ASP A 66 18.84 -9.10 -4.79
C ASP A 66 17.96 -8.48 -5.90
N ALA A 67 16.70 -8.20 -5.59
CA ALA A 67 15.76 -7.62 -6.53
C ALA A 67 16.28 -6.27 -7.07
N SER A 68 16.18 -6.06 -8.38
CA SER A 68 16.43 -4.76 -8.98
C SER A 68 15.38 -3.73 -8.53
N SER A 69 15.69 -2.44 -8.62
CA SER A 69 14.72 -1.37 -8.36
C SER A 69 13.46 -1.50 -9.23
N GLN A 70 13.60 -2.01 -10.46
CA GLN A 70 12.49 -2.29 -11.36
C GLN A 70 11.61 -3.44 -10.84
N ALA A 71 12.21 -4.52 -10.32
CA ALA A 71 11.48 -5.64 -9.74
C ALA A 71 10.72 -5.19 -8.48
N LEU A 72 11.34 -4.37 -7.62
CA LEU A 72 10.67 -3.75 -6.47
C LEU A 72 9.47 -2.90 -6.90
N ALA A 73 9.64 -2.03 -7.89
CA ALA A 73 8.55 -1.19 -8.39
C ALA A 73 7.36 -2.03 -8.92
N ASN A 74 7.66 -3.13 -9.61
CA ASN A 74 6.64 -4.07 -10.06
C ASN A 74 5.94 -4.76 -8.90
N ALA A 75 6.67 -5.20 -7.87
CA ALA A 75 6.11 -5.81 -6.67
C ALA A 75 5.20 -4.84 -5.88
N LEU A 76 5.59 -3.56 -5.76
CA LEU A 76 4.78 -2.52 -5.12
C LEU A 76 3.45 -2.30 -5.86
N ARG A 77 3.47 -2.29 -7.19
CA ARG A 77 2.24 -2.17 -8.01
C ARG A 77 1.38 -3.42 -7.91
N ALA A 78 1.98 -4.60 -7.98
CA ALA A 78 1.26 -5.88 -7.93
C ALA A 78 0.59 -6.08 -6.57
N SER A 79 1.30 -5.82 -5.47
CA SER A 79 0.76 -5.90 -4.11
C SER A 79 -0.38 -4.90 -3.89
N ALA A 80 -0.21 -3.64 -4.31
CA ALA A 80 -1.28 -2.65 -4.20
C ALA A 80 -2.55 -3.08 -4.95
N ARG A 81 -2.42 -3.58 -6.18
CA ARG A 81 -3.55 -4.12 -6.96
C ARG A 81 -4.18 -5.34 -6.30
N ALA A 82 -3.37 -6.26 -5.79
CA ALA A 82 -3.87 -7.48 -5.15
C ALA A 82 -4.64 -7.17 -3.86
N ILE A 83 -4.11 -6.29 -3.01
CA ILE A 83 -4.75 -5.85 -1.76
C ILE A 83 -6.04 -5.09 -2.09
N ALA A 84 -5.99 -4.14 -3.03
CA ALA A 84 -7.17 -3.43 -3.48
C ALA A 84 -8.23 -4.42 -4.01
N ALA A 85 -7.87 -5.31 -4.94
CA ALA A 85 -8.82 -6.27 -5.51
C ALA A 85 -9.37 -7.29 -4.50
N ALA A 86 -8.64 -7.60 -3.42
CA ALA A 86 -9.10 -8.49 -2.37
C ALA A 86 -10.05 -7.78 -1.40
N LEU A 87 -9.74 -6.54 -1.01
CA LEU A 87 -10.48 -5.80 0.02
C LEU A 87 -11.60 -4.92 -0.56
N PHE A 88 -11.60 -4.66 -1.87
CA PHE A 88 -12.69 -3.99 -2.57
C PHE A 88 -13.71 -4.94 -3.18
N ARG A 89 -13.45 -6.26 -3.20
CA ARG A 89 -14.41 -7.23 -3.75
C ARG A 89 -15.60 -7.38 -2.81
N ASP A 90 -16.76 -7.05 -3.36
CA ASP A 90 -18.08 -7.23 -2.79
C ASP A 90 -18.33 -8.72 -2.51
N GLN A 91 -18.86 -9.06 -1.32
CA GLN A 91 -19.54 -10.35 -1.18
C GLN A 91 -20.94 -10.20 -1.75
N ALA A 92 -21.06 -10.30 -3.07
CA ALA A 92 -22.28 -10.82 -3.68
C ALA A 92 -22.32 -12.35 -3.43
N VAL A 93 -22.41 -12.75 -2.16
CA VAL A 93 -22.84 -14.08 -1.74
C VAL A 93 -23.79 -13.86 -0.56
N GLY A 94 -25.08 -13.82 -0.89
CA GLY A 94 -26.19 -13.58 0.02
C GLY A 94 -27.41 -13.07 -0.75
#